data_AF-A0A927EFC7-F1
#
_entry.id   AF-A0A927EFC7-F1
#
_cell.length_a   1.000
_cell.length_b   1.000
_cell.length_c   1.000
_cell.angle_alpha   90.00
_cell.angle_beta   90.00
_cell.angle_gamma   90.00
#
_symmetry.space_group_name_H-M   'P 1'
#
loop_
_entity.id
_entity.type
_entity.pdbx_description
1 polymer ?
#
loop_
_entity_poly.entity_id
_entity_poly.type
_entity_poly.pdbx_seq_one_letter_code
_entity_poly.pdbx_strand_id
1 'polypeptide(L)' 'MPKLCKFTSPRDGKPVYVNPEQVVVVYTHKGEPADTIIGFGKDFMLGVRESLEETVRILEQATASKSQN' A
#
# COMPACT_ATOMS: atom_id res chain seq x y z
N MET A 1 3.27 -0.78 18.68
CA MET A 1 2.25 -1.10 17.65
C MET A 1 2.83 -0.77 16.28
N PRO A 2 2.68 -1.61 15.25
CA PRO A 2 3.06 -1.22 13.90
C PRO A 2 2.24 0.01 13.50
N LYS A 3 2.92 1.07 13.03
CA LYS A 3 2.22 2.24 12.47
C LYS A 3 1.60 1.79 11.15
N LEU A 4 0.27 1.75 11.10
CA LEU A 4 -0.45 1.42 9.87
C LEU A 4 -0.37 2.59 8.89
N CYS A 5 -0.03 2.29 7.64
CA CYS A 5 -0.12 3.22 6.52
C CYS A 5 -1.59 3.36 6.13
N LYS A 6 -2.05 4.60 5.92
CA LYS A 6 -3.39 4.89 5.43
C LYS A 6 -3.34 5.10 3.93
N PHE A 7 -4.17 4.38 3.20
CA PHE A 7 -4.40 4.49 1.76
C PHE A 7 -5.89 4.73 1.48
N THR A 8 -6.23 4.88 0.21
CA THR A 8 -7.59 5.17 -0.24
C THR A 8 -8.10 4.04 -1.14
N SER A 9 -9.24 3.46 -0.77
CA SER A 9 -9.94 2.46 -1.60
C SER A 9 -10.32 3.08 -2.95
N PRO A 10 -9.97 2.44 -4.09
CA PRO A 10 -10.33 2.95 -5.41
C PRO A 10 -11.85 2.91 -5.61
N ARG A 11 -12.53 1.88 -5.08
CA ARG A 11 -13.96 1.60 -5.28
C ARG A 11 -14.89 2.63 -4.64
N ASP A 12 -14.60 3.05 -3.41
CA ASP A 12 -15.52 3.88 -2.61
C ASP A 12 -14.85 5.08 -1.92
N GLY A 13 -13.55 5.29 -2.12
CA GLY A 13 -12.81 6.40 -1.54
C GLY A 13 -12.60 6.32 -0.03
N LYS A 14 -12.96 5.20 0.61
CA LYS A 14 -12.80 5.02 2.04
C LYS A 14 -11.34 4.76 2.41
N PRO A 15 -10.94 5.11 3.64
CA PRO A 15 -9.61 4.79 4.12
C PRO A 15 -9.42 3.28 4.27
N VAL A 16 -8.28 2.77 3.82
CA VAL A 16 -7.81 1.41 4.09
C VAL A 16 -6.47 1.48 4.81
N TYR A 17 -6.26 0.61 5.79
CA TYR A 17 -5.09 0.64 6.65
C TYR A 17 -4.23 -0.60 6.41
N VAL A 18 -2.96 -0.38 6.11
CA VAL A 18 -2.01 -1.40 5.67
C VAL A 18 -0.86 -1.47 6.67
N ASN A 19 -0.53 -2.68 7.11
CA ASN A 19 0.71 -2.91 7.85
C ASN A 19 1.86 -3.01 6.85
N PRO A 20 2.82 -2.06 6.83
CA PRO A 20 3.92 -2.09 5.86
C PRO A 20 4.80 -3.33 6.00
N GLU A 21 4.84 -3.96 7.17
CA GLU A 21 5.66 -5.16 7.42
C GLU A 21 5.11 -6.43 6.77
N GLN A 22 3.85 -6.40 6.34
CA GLN A 22 3.20 -7.53 5.67
C GLN A 22 3.13 -7.35 4.15
N VAL A 23 3.59 -6.20 3.64
CA VAL A 23 3.62 -5.94 2.20
C VAL A 23 4.79 -6.70 1.60
N VAL A 24 4.49 -7.45 0.54
CA VAL A 24 5.48 -8.26 -0.19
C VAL A 24 5.81 -7.64 -1.54
N VAL A 25 4.81 -7.05 -2.21
CA VAL A 25 4.98 -6.45 -3.54
C VAL A 25 4.00 -5.30 -3.73
N VAL A 26 4.39 -4.30 -4.52
CA VAL A 26 3.51 -3.25 -5.03
C VAL A 26 3.70 -3.20 -6.54
N TYR A 27 2.61 -3.19 -7.30
CA TYR A 27 2.66 -3.15 -8.77
C TYR A 27 1.41 -2.50 -9.35
N THR A 28 1.48 -2.08 -10.61
CA THR A 28 0.33 -1.58 -11.36
C THR A 28 -0.37 -2.73 -12.08
N HIS A 29 -1.69 -2.81 -11.94
CA HIS A 29 -2.51 -3.73 -12.74
C HIS A 29 -3.06 -3.01 -13.97
N LYS A 30 -3.11 -3.70 -15.12
CA LYS A 30 -3.56 -3.11 -16.37
C LYS A 30 -5.07 -2.81 -16.31
N GLY A 31 -5.43 -1.53 -16.48
CA GLY A 31 -6.79 -0.98 -16.51
C GLY A 31 -6.76 0.54 -16.75
N GLU A 32 -7.91 1.16 -17.02
CA GLU A 32 -8.06 2.62 -17.07
C GLU A 32 -9.06 3.12 -16.02
N PRO A 33 -8.65 3.95 -15.04
CA PRO A 33 -7.26 4.27 -14.69
C PRO A 33 -6.49 3.04 -14.18
N ALA A 34 -5.16 3.09 -14.20
CA ALA A 34 -4.34 2.00 -13.66
C ALA A 34 -4.56 1.89 -12.14
N ASP A 35 -4.89 0.69 -11.67
CA ASP A 35 -4.97 0.41 -10.23
C ASP A 35 -3.58 0.08 -9.70
N THR A 36 -3.21 0.67 -8.56
CA THR A 36 -2.04 0.25 -7.79
C THR A 36 -2.47 -0.89 -6.85
N ILE A 37 -1.77 -2.01 -6.91
CA ILE A 37 -2.04 -3.20 -6.11
C ILE A 37 -0.93 -3.39 -5.08
N ILE A 38 -1.33 -3.57 -3.82
CA ILE A 38 -0.47 -4.00 -2.72
C ILE A 38 -0.73 -5.50 -2.48
N GLY A 39 0.30 -6.33 -2.66
CA GLY A 39 0.25 -7.76 -2.43
C GLY A 39 0.79 -8.15 -1.05
N PHE A 40 0.09 -9.07 -0.39
CA PHE A 40 0.42 -9.62 0.91
C PHE A 40 0.47 -11.14 0.82
N GLY A 41 1.64 -11.73 1.12
CA GLY A 41 1.82 -13.18 1.07
C GLY A 41 1.39 -13.77 -0.28
N LYS A 42 0.71 -14.93 -0.23
CA LYS A 42 0.39 -15.72 -1.43
C LYS A 42 -0.92 -15.32 -2.13
N ASP A 43 -1.93 -14.88 -1.36
CA ASP A 43 -3.32 -14.86 -1.87
C ASP A 43 -4.12 -13.59 -1.53
N PHE A 44 -3.50 -12.57 -0.91
CA PHE A 44 -4.21 -11.34 -0.55
C PHE A 44 -3.66 -10.14 -1.33
N MET A 45 -4.55 -9.44 -2.03
CA MET A 45 -4.23 -8.28 -2.86
C MET A 45 -5.20 -7.15 -2.51
N LEU A 46 -4.68 -5.93 -2.40
CA LEU A 46 -5.46 -4.74 -2.08
C LEU A 46 -5.20 -3.68 -3.14
N GLY A 47 -6.26 -3.26 -3.84
CA GLY A 47 -6.21 -2.09 -4.70
C GLY A 47 -6.25 -0.80 -3.88
N VAL A 48 -5.42 0.17 -4.27
CA VAL A 48 -5.35 1.51 -3.69
C VAL A 48 -5.38 2.56 -4.81
N ARG A 49 -5.91 3.75 -4.48
CA ARG A 49 -6.05 4.86 -5.43
C ARG A 49 -4.74 5.61 -5.65
N GLU A 50 -3.86 5.60 -4.65
CA GLU A 50 -2.55 6.21 -4.71
C GLU A 50 -1.74 5.64 -5.88
N SER A 51 -0.89 6.47 -6.51
CA SER A 51 -0.01 5.99 -7.57
C SER A 51 1.00 4.97 -7.03
N LEU A 52 1.68 4.26 -7.94
CA LEU A 52 2.75 3.34 -7.56
C LEU A 52 3.84 4.06 -6.73
N GLU A 53 4.28 5.23 -7.21
CA GLU A 53 5.34 6.02 -6.58
C GLU A 53 4.91 6.53 -5.20
N GLU A 54 3.68 7.03 -5.08
CA GLU A 54 3.14 7.48 -3.80
C GLU A 54 3.02 6.33 -2.81
N THR A 55 2.55 5.17 -3.28
CA THR A 55 2.40 3.96 -2.46
C THR A 55 3.73 3.49 -1.91
N VAL A 56 4.75 3.37 -2.76
CA VAL A 56 6.11 2.99 -2.35
C VAL A 56 6.67 3.99 -1.34
N ARG A 57 6.57 5.30 -1.61
CA ARG A 57 7.06 6.35 -0.71
C ARG A 57 6.45 6.25 0.68
N ILE A 58 5.13 6.04 0.78
CA ILE A 58 4.42 5.92 2.06
C ILE A 58 4.91 4.70 2.85
N LEU A 59 5.09 3.56 2.16
CA LEU A 59 5.56 2.33 2.79
C LEU A 59 7.01 2.47 3.27
N GLU A 60 7.90 3.04 2.46
CA GLU A 60 9.30 3.29 2.81
C GLU A 60 9.46 4.23 4.00
N GLN A 61 8.68 5.32 4.05
CA GLN A 61 8.70 6.24 5.19
C GLN A 61 8.26 5.54 6.49
N ALA A 62 7.26 4.67 6.40
CA ALA A 62 6.76 3.94 7.54
C ALA A 62 7.74 2.86 8.05
N THR A 63 8.49 2.22 7.16
CA THR A 63 9.53 1.24 7.54
C THR A 63 10.82 1.92 8.02
N ALA A 64 11.26 3.02 7.38
CA ALA A 64 12.44 3.78 7.78
C ALA A 64 12.30 4.41 9.18
N SER A 65 11.10 4.88 9.52
CA SER A 65 10.77 5.38 10.87
C SER A 65 10.91 4.32 11.97
N LYS A 66 11.02 3.03 11.63
CA LYS A 66 11.19 1.92 12.57
C LYS A 66 12.65 1.59 12.86
N SER A 67 13.58 1.92 11.96
CA SER A 67 15.02 1.63 12.09
C SER A 67 15.80 2.66 12.93
N GLN A 68 15.14 3.71 13.43
CA GLN A 68 15.79 4.76 14.24
C GLN A 68 15.47 4.66 15.75
N ASN A 69 14.94 3.53 16.22
CA ASN A 69 14.47 3.41 17.61
C ASN A 69 14.86 2.09 18.28
#